data_AF-A0A9Q1LXY1-F1
#
_entry.id   AF-A0A9Q1LXY1-F1
#
_cell.length_a   1.000
_cell.length_b   1.000
_cell.length_c   1.000
_cell.angle_alpha   90.00
_cell.angle_beta   90.00
_cell.angle_gamma   90.00
#
_symmetry.space_group_name_H-M   'P 1'
#
loop_
_entity.id
_entity.type
_entity.pdbx_description
1 polymer ?
#
loop_
_entity_poly.entity_id
_entity_poly.type
_entity_poly.pdbx_seq_one_letter_code
_entity_poly.pdbx_strand_id
1 'polypeptide(L)'
;MSIDGASFELEEVSHTLIKLANETEELADKEKEIFSPVLKKWHPISAGVAAVALHSCYGTLLKQYLTGATLLTKQTVLVLQKAGKLEKLLIQMVVEDSVDCEDGGKAIVREMVPYEVDSIIMNLLRKWIQERLKKGKEIIMRAKETEKAEYAARKNGEVKRSYDFKVKTE
;
A
#
# COMPACT_ATOMS: atom_id res chain seq x y z
N MET A 1 -13.50 -19.32 0.18
CA MET A 1 -12.45 -18.58 0.92
C MET A 1 -13.14 -17.64 1.88
N SER A 2 -12.96 -17.83 3.19
CA SER A 2 -13.50 -16.93 4.22
C SER A 2 -12.74 -15.61 4.22
N ILE A 3 -13.44 -14.52 4.56
CA ILE A 3 -12.90 -13.15 4.60
C ILE A 3 -11.64 -13.05 5.48
N ASP A 4 -11.54 -13.88 6.52
CA ASP A 4 -10.39 -13.92 7.44
C ASP A 4 -9.10 -14.49 6.80
N GLY A 5 -9.22 -15.41 5.83
CA GLY A 5 -8.05 -16.02 5.19
C GLY A 5 -7.31 -15.03 4.28
N ALA A 6 -8.05 -14.27 3.48
CA ALA A 6 -7.48 -13.24 2.61
C ALA A 6 -6.85 -12.07 3.40
N SER A 7 -7.39 -11.76 4.57
CA SER A 7 -6.81 -10.73 5.45
C SER A 7 -5.49 -11.18 6.07
N PHE A 8 -5.38 -12.46 6.47
CA PHE A 8 -4.16 -13.03 7.03
C PHE A 8 -3.03 -13.13 6.00
N GLU A 9 -3.35 -13.57 4.78
CA GLU A 9 -2.37 -13.64 3.66
C GLU A 9 -1.79 -12.26 3.33
N LEU A 10 -2.62 -11.20 3.29
CA LEU A 10 -2.15 -9.84 3.06
C LEU A 10 -1.18 -9.37 4.16
N GLU A 11 -1.47 -9.73 5.40
CA GLU A 11 -0.66 -9.37 6.56
C GLU A 11 0.72 -10.05 6.52
N GLU A 12 0.77 -11.35 6.23
CA GLU A 12 2.01 -12.11 6.09
C GLU A 12 2.88 -11.60 4.93
N VAL A 13 2.28 -11.34 3.76
CA VAL A 13 2.99 -10.79 2.60
C VAL A 13 3.52 -9.40 2.91
N SER A 14 2.73 -8.54 3.56
CA SER A 14 3.17 -7.19 3.93
C SER A 14 4.34 -7.21 4.92
N HIS A 15 4.28 -8.10 5.91
CA HIS A 15 5.36 -8.29 6.89
C HIS A 15 6.64 -8.77 6.21
N THR A 16 6.52 -9.72 5.26
CA THR A 16 7.65 -10.23 4.48
C THR A 16 8.31 -9.13 3.65
N LEU A 17 7.52 -8.27 2.97
CA LEU A 17 8.08 -7.14 2.21
C LEU A 17 8.77 -6.11 3.10
N ILE A 18 8.23 -5.83 4.29
CA ILE A 18 8.85 -4.90 5.25
C ILE A 18 10.18 -5.47 5.72
N LYS A 19 10.21 -6.77 6.07
CA LYS A 19 11.43 -7.47 6.47
C LYS A 19 12.47 -7.44 5.35
N LEU A 20 12.06 -7.75 4.12
CA LEU A 20 12.96 -7.71 2.97
C LEU A 20 13.56 -6.31 2.75
N ALA A 21 12.77 -5.25 2.93
CA ALA A 21 13.30 -3.89 2.82
C ALA A 21 14.36 -3.58 3.89
N ASN A 22 14.19 -4.08 5.12
CA ASN A 22 15.20 -3.93 6.18
C ASN A 22 16.48 -4.73 5.84
N GLU A 23 16.33 -5.97 5.38
CA GLU A 23 17.48 -6.81 5.00
C GLU A 23 18.22 -6.24 3.77
N THR A 24 17.50 -5.60 2.84
CA THR A 24 18.09 -4.91 1.69
C THR A 24 18.90 -3.69 2.12
N GLU A 25 18.41 -2.93 3.10
CA GLU A 25 19.13 -1.81 3.72
C GLU A 25 20.41 -2.30 4.42
N GLU A 26 20.33 -3.35 5.23
CA GLU A 26 21.51 -3.94 5.88
C GLU A 26 22.53 -4.47 4.85
N LEU A 27 22.04 -5.06 3.76
CA LEU A 27 22.89 -5.54 2.66
C LEU A 27 23.57 -4.39 1.91
N ALA A 28 22.86 -3.28 1.70
CA ALA A 28 23.42 -2.07 1.09
C ALA A 28 24.56 -1.49 1.94
N ASP A 29 24.37 -1.42 3.27
CA ASP A 29 25.40 -0.96 4.20
C ASP A 29 26.63 -1.86 4.15
N LYS A 30 26.45 -3.19 4.21
CA LYS A 30 27.55 -4.16 4.09
C LYS A 30 28.28 -4.05 2.76
N GLU A 31 27.55 -3.88 1.66
CA GLU A 31 28.13 -3.68 0.33
C GLU A 31 29.01 -2.43 0.28
N LYS A 32 28.50 -1.32 0.80
CA LYS A 32 29.20 -0.03 0.84
C LYS A 32 30.47 -0.11 1.70
N GLU A 33 30.42 -0.77 2.85
CA GLU A 33 31.53 -0.80 3.81
C GLU A 33 32.60 -1.85 3.47
N ILE A 34 32.20 -3.01 2.95
CA ILE A 34 33.08 -4.17 2.80
C ILE A 34 33.55 -4.33 1.36
N PHE A 35 32.61 -4.37 0.41
CA PHE A 35 32.90 -4.78 -0.97
C PHE A 35 33.30 -3.58 -1.84
N SER A 36 32.58 -2.48 -1.72
CA SER A 36 32.80 -1.27 -2.53
C SER A 36 34.25 -0.75 -2.45
N PRO A 37 34.94 -0.66 -1.29
CA PRO A 37 36.33 -0.19 -1.23
C PRO A 37 37.31 -1.06 -2.03
N VAL A 38 37.03 -2.36 -2.16
CA VAL A 38 37.84 -3.30 -2.94
C VAL A 38 37.49 -3.17 -4.43
N LEU A 39 36.19 -3.12 -4.74
CA LEU A 39 35.67 -3.07 -6.11
C LEU A 39 35.92 -1.72 -6.82
N LYS A 40 36.13 -0.63 -6.07
CA LYS A 40 36.46 0.70 -6.63
C LYS A 40 37.72 0.72 -7.50
N LYS A 41 38.62 -0.24 -7.31
CA LYS A 41 39.81 -0.42 -8.17
C LYS A 41 39.46 -0.83 -9.60
N TRP A 42 38.27 -1.39 -9.80
CA TRP A 42 37.79 -1.94 -11.07
C TRP A 42 36.64 -1.13 -11.66
N HIS A 43 35.77 -0.57 -10.81
CA HIS A 43 34.66 0.26 -11.23
C HIS A 43 34.50 1.46 -10.29
N PRO A 44 34.61 2.71 -10.78
CA PRO A 44 34.66 3.89 -9.92
C PRO A 44 33.36 4.12 -9.12
N ILE A 45 32.23 3.59 -9.59
CA ILE A 45 30.91 3.69 -8.95
C ILE A 45 30.37 2.30 -8.58
N SER A 46 31.21 1.46 -7.96
CA SER A 46 30.83 0.06 -7.62
C SER A 46 29.65 -0.03 -6.66
N ALA A 47 29.58 0.84 -5.65
CA ALA A 47 28.49 0.88 -4.68
C ALA A 47 27.18 1.33 -5.36
N GLY A 48 27.27 2.30 -6.26
CA GLY A 48 26.10 2.77 -7.01
C GLY A 48 25.52 1.68 -7.92
N VAL A 49 26.36 0.87 -8.56
CA VAL A 49 25.90 -0.29 -9.36
C VAL A 49 25.16 -1.30 -8.48
N ALA A 50 25.69 -1.61 -7.30
CA ALA A 50 25.01 -2.50 -6.36
C ALA A 50 23.68 -1.92 -5.85
N ALA A 51 23.63 -0.61 -5.58
CA ALA A 51 22.41 0.09 -5.18
C ALA A 51 21.31 -0.01 -6.25
N VAL A 52 21.63 0.11 -7.54
CA VAL A 52 20.68 -0.10 -8.65
C VAL A 52 20.16 -1.53 -8.65
N ALA A 53 21.03 -2.53 -8.45
CA ALA A 53 20.61 -3.93 -8.41
C ALA A 53 19.66 -4.20 -7.23
N LEU A 54 20.01 -3.73 -6.03
CA LEU A 54 19.18 -3.88 -4.82
C LEU A 54 17.82 -3.18 -4.98
N HIS A 55 17.82 -1.97 -5.54
CA HIS A 55 16.61 -1.20 -5.81
C HIS A 55 15.67 -1.93 -6.78
N SER A 56 16.22 -2.48 -7.86
CA SER A 56 15.46 -3.23 -8.87
C SER A 56 14.86 -4.54 -8.31
N CYS A 57 15.65 -5.28 -7.53
CA CYS A 57 15.19 -6.52 -6.87
C CYS A 57 13.99 -6.25 -5.95
N TYR A 58 14.11 -5.27 -5.05
CA TYR A 58 13.01 -4.91 -4.16
C TYR A 58 11.82 -4.32 -4.92
N GLY A 59 12.07 -3.42 -5.87
CA GLY A 59 11.04 -2.75 -6.67
C GLY A 59 10.16 -3.72 -7.45
N THR A 60 10.73 -4.81 -7.94
CA THR A 60 9.99 -5.89 -8.63
C THR A 60 8.94 -6.52 -7.70
N LEU A 61 9.33 -6.86 -6.47
CA LEU A 61 8.43 -7.49 -5.49
C LEU A 61 7.40 -6.48 -4.95
N LEU A 62 7.81 -5.23 -4.74
CA LEU A 62 6.90 -4.14 -4.39
C LEU A 62 5.81 -3.97 -5.45
N LYS A 63 6.18 -3.97 -6.74
CA LYS A 63 5.22 -3.86 -7.84
C LYS A 63 4.24 -5.03 -7.88
N GLN A 64 4.72 -6.25 -7.65
CA GLN A 64 3.85 -7.43 -7.56
C GLN A 64 2.84 -7.30 -6.41
N TYR A 65 3.30 -6.91 -5.22
CA TYR A 65 2.44 -6.66 -4.06
C TYR A 65 1.35 -5.61 -4.37
N LEU A 66 1.75 -4.49 -4.97
CA LEU A 66 0.83 -3.37 -5.28
C LEU A 66 -0.17 -3.70 -6.40
N THR A 67 0.15 -4.64 -7.29
CA THR A 67 -0.80 -5.13 -8.30
C THR A 67 -1.97 -5.87 -7.65
N GLY A 68 -1.73 -6.54 -6.51
CA GLY A 68 -2.78 -7.18 -5.71
C GLY A 68 -3.51 -6.24 -4.76
N ALA A 69 -2.92 -5.07 -4.43
CA ALA A 69 -3.50 -4.12 -3.49
C ALA A 69 -4.63 -3.28 -4.13
N THR A 70 -5.88 -3.59 -3.79
CA THR A 70 -7.06 -2.88 -4.33
C THR A 70 -7.54 -1.72 -3.45
N LEU A 71 -7.21 -1.75 -2.17
CA LEU A 71 -7.66 -0.81 -1.14
C LEU A 71 -6.47 -0.25 -0.36
N LEU A 72 -6.63 0.97 0.15
CA LEU A 72 -5.67 1.52 1.11
C LEU A 72 -5.89 0.87 2.48
N THR A 73 -4.97 -0.01 2.86
CA THR A 73 -4.91 -0.61 4.19
C THR A 73 -3.74 -0.04 4.99
N LYS A 74 -3.76 -0.24 6.31
CA LYS A 74 -2.63 0.13 7.18
C LYS A 74 -1.34 -0.58 6.73
N GLN A 75 -1.44 -1.85 6.38
CA GLN A 75 -0.35 -2.69 5.92
C GLN A 75 0.27 -2.14 4.62
N THR A 76 -0.56 -1.79 3.63
CA THR A 76 -0.09 -1.19 2.38
C THR A 76 0.63 0.13 2.63
N VAL A 77 0.13 0.97 3.54
CA VAL A 77 0.78 2.23 3.92
C VAL A 77 2.15 1.97 4.55
N LEU A 78 2.28 0.98 5.45
CA LEU A 78 3.55 0.64 6.09
C LEU A 78 4.57 0.11 5.07
N VAL A 79 4.14 -0.75 4.14
CA VAL A 79 4.99 -1.25 3.04
C VAL A 79 5.49 -0.07 2.20
N LEU A 80 4.59 0.81 1.76
CA LEU A 80 4.94 1.98 0.94
C LEU A 80 5.87 2.96 1.67
N GLN A 81 5.65 3.19 2.97
CA GLN A 81 6.55 4.02 3.78
C GLN A 81 7.94 3.40 3.90
N LYS A 82 8.03 2.08 4.12
CA LYS A 82 9.33 1.40 4.21
C LYS A 82 10.05 1.39 2.86
N ALA A 83 9.32 1.15 1.76
CA ALA A 83 9.84 1.24 0.39
C ALA A 83 10.44 2.62 0.09
N GLY A 84 9.71 3.70 0.43
CA GLY A 84 10.19 5.06 0.21
C GLY A 84 11.43 5.43 1.04
N LYS A 85 11.60 4.83 2.23
CA LYS A 85 12.84 4.98 3.01
C LYS A 85 14.01 4.24 2.37
N LEU A 86 13.79 2.99 1.94
CA LEU A 86 14.81 2.18 1.26
C LEU A 86 15.28 2.87 -0.03
N GLU A 87 14.35 3.38 -0.85
CA GLU A 87 14.69 4.10 -2.08
C GLU A 87 15.60 5.30 -1.81
N LYS A 88 15.26 6.13 -0.82
CA LYS A 88 16.08 7.30 -0.45
C LYS A 88 17.47 6.90 -0.01
N LEU A 89 17.60 5.82 0.76
CA LEU A 89 18.90 5.29 1.19
C LEU A 89 19.74 4.84 -0.01
N LEU A 90 19.16 4.05 -0.91
CA LEU A 90 19.88 3.54 -2.09
C LEU A 90 20.27 4.67 -3.05
N ILE A 91 19.41 5.67 -3.24
CA ILE A 91 19.77 6.88 -4.02
C ILE A 91 20.92 7.62 -3.35
N GLN A 92 20.88 7.79 -2.02
CA GLN A 92 21.97 8.44 -1.29
C GLN A 92 23.30 7.69 -1.44
N MET A 93 23.26 6.36 -1.41
CA MET A 93 24.43 5.51 -1.67
C MET A 93 25.02 5.77 -3.07
N VAL A 94 24.19 5.90 -4.11
CA VAL A 94 24.65 6.25 -5.47
C VAL A 94 25.28 7.65 -5.51
N VAL A 95 24.65 8.64 -4.86
CA VAL A 95 25.15 10.03 -4.82
C VAL A 95 26.51 10.11 -4.13
N GLU A 96 26.66 9.42 -3.00
CA GLU A 96 27.94 9.40 -2.26
C GLU A 96 29.04 8.65 -3.00
N ASP A 97 28.68 7.63 -3.77
CA ASP A 97 29.65 6.85 -4.54
C ASP A 97 30.15 7.56 -5.80
N SER A 98 29.45 8.61 -6.23
CA SER A 98 29.69 9.33 -7.47
C SER A 98 30.26 10.74 -7.32
N VAL A 99 30.72 11.09 -6.10
CA VAL A 99 31.30 12.41 -5.78
C VAL A 99 32.46 12.79 -6.72
N ASP A 100 33.27 11.80 -7.12
CA ASP A 100 34.42 12.00 -8.00
C ASP A 100 34.09 11.80 -9.50
N CYS A 101 32.81 11.58 -9.85
CA CYS A 101 32.38 11.40 -11.23
C CYS A 101 31.91 12.72 -11.85
N GLU A 102 32.27 12.97 -13.12
CA GLU A 102 31.91 14.20 -13.84
C GLU A 102 30.40 14.44 -13.93
N ASP A 103 29.61 13.36 -13.99
CA ASP A 103 28.15 13.44 -14.06
C ASP A 103 27.48 13.47 -12.68
N GLY A 104 28.24 13.30 -11.59
CA GLY A 104 27.73 13.21 -10.21
C GLY A 104 26.73 12.08 -10.01
N GLY A 105 26.88 10.96 -10.73
CA GLY A 105 26.03 9.76 -10.61
C GLY A 105 24.69 9.87 -11.33
N LYS A 106 24.47 10.94 -12.11
CA LYS A 106 23.21 11.18 -12.82
C LYS A 106 22.85 10.06 -13.80
N ALA A 107 23.83 9.44 -14.46
CA ALA A 107 23.57 8.31 -15.36
C ALA A 107 23.00 7.12 -14.57
N ILE A 108 23.62 6.76 -13.45
CA ILE A 108 23.20 5.65 -12.59
C ILE A 108 21.83 5.91 -11.95
N VAL A 109 21.60 7.12 -11.44
CA VAL A 109 20.29 7.48 -10.85
C VAL A 109 19.15 7.36 -11.87
N ARG A 110 19.40 7.58 -13.17
CA ARG A 110 18.38 7.42 -14.22
C ARG A 110 17.98 5.95 -14.44
N GLU A 111 18.81 5.00 -14.06
CA GLU A 111 18.47 3.57 -14.11
C GLU A 111 17.52 3.17 -12.97
N MET A 112 17.49 3.95 -11.88
CA MET A 112 16.58 3.74 -10.76
C MET A 112 15.21 4.35 -11.04
N VAL A 113 14.26 3.51 -11.49
CA VAL A 113 12.87 3.95 -11.70
C VAL A 113 12.19 4.20 -10.35
N PRO A 114 11.73 5.42 -10.05
CA PRO A 114 11.16 5.73 -8.74
C PRO A 114 10.01 4.80 -8.35
N TYR A 115 9.89 4.47 -7.06
CA TYR A 115 8.80 3.66 -6.54
C TYR A 115 7.44 4.39 -6.52
N GLU A 116 7.41 5.70 -6.78
CA GLU A 116 6.19 6.51 -6.89
C GLU A 116 5.26 6.45 -5.67
N VAL A 117 5.84 6.29 -4.47
CA VAL A 117 5.11 6.08 -3.21
C VAL A 117 3.93 7.04 -3.02
N ASP A 118 4.16 8.35 -3.16
CA ASP A 118 3.14 9.37 -2.92
C ASP A 118 1.98 9.29 -3.94
N SER A 119 2.31 9.05 -5.22
CA SER A 119 1.33 8.88 -6.29
C SER A 119 0.45 7.65 -6.05
N ILE A 120 1.06 6.53 -5.64
CA ILE A 120 0.35 5.30 -5.32
C ILE A 120 -0.58 5.50 -4.12
N ILE A 121 -0.09 6.11 -3.03
CA ILE A 121 -0.91 6.42 -1.86
C ILE A 121 -2.11 7.29 -2.26
N MET A 122 -1.87 8.34 -3.04
CA MET A 122 -2.91 9.25 -3.52
C MET A 122 -3.98 8.53 -4.35
N ASN A 123 -3.56 7.62 -5.24
CA ASN A 123 -4.46 6.83 -6.07
C ASN A 123 -5.30 5.85 -5.25
N LEU A 124 -4.69 5.17 -4.27
CA LEU A 124 -5.40 4.26 -3.36
C LEU A 124 -6.38 5.02 -2.45
N LEU A 125 -5.98 6.19 -1.92
CA LEU A 125 -6.86 7.09 -1.16
C LEU A 125 -8.08 7.50 -1.98
N ARG A 126 -7.86 7.95 -3.23
CA ARG A 126 -8.95 8.35 -4.13
C ARG A 126 -9.94 7.21 -4.36
N LYS A 127 -9.45 6.01 -4.66
CA LYS A 127 -10.30 4.81 -4.86
C LYS A 127 -11.09 4.47 -3.59
N TRP A 128 -10.43 4.48 -2.43
CA TRP A 128 -11.09 4.23 -1.14
C TRP A 128 -12.21 5.22 -0.87
N ILE A 129 -11.99 6.53 -1.05
CA ILE A 129 -13.03 7.56 -0.87
C ILE A 129 -14.22 7.29 -1.78
N GLN A 130 -13.99 7.00 -3.06
CA GLN A 130 -15.05 6.71 -4.03
C GLN A 130 -15.87 5.50 -3.62
N GLU A 131 -15.24 4.42 -3.15
CA GLU A 131 -15.95 3.22 -2.67
C GLU A 131 -16.79 3.51 -1.42
N ARG A 132 -16.26 4.29 -0.47
CA ARG A 132 -16.99 4.67 0.76
C ARG A 132 -18.20 5.54 0.42
N LEU A 133 -18.06 6.50 -0.50
CA LEU A 133 -19.17 7.32 -0.97
C LEU A 133 -20.25 6.48 -1.68
N LYS A 134 -19.84 5.53 -2.54
CA LYS A 134 -20.76 4.62 -3.23
C LYS A 134 -21.57 3.78 -2.23
N LYS A 135 -20.89 3.13 -1.28
CA LYS A 135 -21.53 2.33 -0.21
C LYS A 135 -22.47 3.17 0.64
N GLY A 136 -22.07 4.39 1.01
CA GLY A 136 -22.91 5.33 1.77
C GLY A 136 -24.19 5.69 1.03
N LYS A 137 -24.09 5.99 -0.28
CA LYS A 137 -25.25 6.27 -1.13
C LYS A 137 -26.21 5.07 -1.20
N GLU A 138 -25.70 3.86 -1.37
CA GLU A 138 -26.50 2.63 -1.39
C GLU A 138 -27.24 2.39 -0.08
N ILE A 139 -26.62 2.67 1.07
CA ILE A 139 -27.26 2.56 2.39
C ILE A 139 -28.40 3.57 2.52
N ILE A 140 -28.18 4.83 2.15
CA ILE A 140 -29.20 5.89 2.21
C ILE A 140 -30.38 5.57 1.30
N MET A 141 -30.12 5.09 0.07
CA MET A 141 -31.17 4.70 -0.86
C MET A 141 -32.02 3.56 -0.32
N ARG A 142 -31.39 2.51 0.25
CA ARG A 142 -32.12 1.41 0.88
C ARG A 142 -32.97 1.86 2.07
N ALA A 143 -32.42 2.71 2.95
CA ALA A 143 -33.17 3.26 4.08
C ALA A 143 -34.43 4.01 3.63
N LYS A 144 -34.30 4.86 2.61
CA LYS A 144 -35.42 5.59 1.99
C LYS A 144 -36.48 4.66 1.42
N GLU A 145 -36.08 3.58 0.74
CA GLU A 145 -37.01 2.60 0.18
C GLU A 145 -37.76 1.84 1.27
N THR A 146 -37.06 1.45 2.35
CA THR A 146 -37.68 0.82 3.53
C THR A 146 -38.72 1.73 4.18
N GLU A 147 -38.38 3.01 4.41
CA GLU A 147 -39.33 3.99 4.98
C GLU A 147 -40.58 4.17 4.11
N LYS A 148 -40.41 4.23 2.78
CA LYS A 148 -41.53 4.30 1.84
C LYS A 148 -42.41 3.07 1.88
N ALA A 149 -41.82 1.88 1.94
CA ALA A 149 -42.54 0.61 2.02
C ALA A 149 -43.36 0.52 3.32
N GLU A 150 -42.75 0.88 4.46
CA GLU A 150 -43.45 0.93 5.74
C GLU A 150 -44.60 1.93 5.74
N TYR A 151 -44.40 3.12 5.18
CA TYR A 151 -45.45 4.14 5.08
C TYR A 151 -46.63 3.64 4.23
N ALA A 152 -46.36 2.99 3.09
CA ALA A 152 -47.40 2.41 2.23
C ALA A 152 -48.18 1.29 2.96
N ALA A 153 -47.48 0.38 3.65
CA ALA A 153 -48.10 -0.70 4.43
C ALA A 153 -48.99 -0.18 5.57
N ARG A 154 -48.57 0.91 6.25
CA ARG A 154 -49.38 1.58 7.28
C ARG A 154 -50.65 2.19 6.68
N LYS A 155 -50.56 2.80 5.50
CA LYS A 155 -51.71 3.42 4.80
C LYS A 155 -52.72 2.37 4.31
N ASN A 156 -52.24 1.20 3.88
CA ASN A 156 -53.07 0.12 3.34
C ASN A 156 -53.70 -0.77 4.43
N GLY A 157 -53.47 -0.49 5.71
CA GLY A 157 -54.04 -1.24 6.83
C GLY A 157 -53.40 -2.62 7.06
N GLU A 158 -52.27 -2.91 6.41
CA GLU A 158 -51.57 -4.20 6.48
C GLU A 158 -50.75 -4.37 7.78
N VAL A 159 -50.49 -3.27 8.49
CA VAL A 159 -49.85 -3.28 9.81
C VAL A 159 -50.92 -3.28 10.91
N LYS A 160 -51.30 -4.46 11.40
CA LYS A 160 -52.10 -4.57 12.64
C LYS A 160 -51.32 -3.96 13.80
N ARG A 161 -51.88 -2.93 14.46
CA ARG A 161 -51.35 -2.46 15.75
C ARG A 161 -51.35 -3.64 16.72
N SER A 162 -50.17 -4.08 17.15
CA SER A 162 -49.96 -5.06 18.21
C SER A 162 -50.49 -4.62 19.60
N TYR A 163 -51.21 -3.50 19.71
CA TYR A 163 -51.60 -2.89 20.98
C TYR A 163 -53.08 -3.06 21.35
N ASP A 164 -53.88 -3.83 20.60
CA ASP A 164 -55.32 -4.03 20.90
C ASP A 164 -55.66 -5.39 21.54
N PHE A 165 -54.70 -6.07 22.19
CA PHE A 165 -55.01 -7.29 22.97
C PHE A 165 -54.60 -7.14 24.43
N LYS A 166 -55.21 -6.20 25.15
CA LYS A 166 -55.21 -6.25 26.62
C LYS A 166 -56.29 -5.41 27.33
N VAL A 167 -57.48 -5.22 26.78
CA VAL A 167 -58.63 -4.79 27.60
C VAL A 167 -59.94 -5.33 27.03
N LYS A 168 -60.26 -6.59 27.35
CA LYS A 168 -61.64 -7.08 27.58
C LYS A 168 -61.61 -8.57 27.88
N THR A 169 -61.99 -8.89 29.13
CA THR A 169 -62.39 -10.15 29.79
C THR A 169 -61.62 -10.21 31.11
N GLU A 170 -62.20 -10.15 32.30
CA GLU A 170 -63.56 -10.10 32.85
C GLU A 170 -63.40 -9.56 34.29
#